data_AF-A0A374TCY7-F1
#
_entry.id   AF-A0A374TCY7-F1
#
_cell.length_a   1.000
_cell.length_b   1.000
_cell.length_c   1.000
_cell.angle_alpha   90.00
_cell.angle_beta   90.00
_cell.angle_gamma   90.00
#
_symmetry.space_group_name_H-M   'P 1'
#
loop_
_entity.id
_entity.type
_entity.pdbx_description
1 polymer ?
#
loop_
_entity_poly.entity_id
_entity_poly.type
_entity_poly.pdbx_seq_one_letter_code
_entity_poly.pdbx_strand_id
1 'polypeptide(L)'
;MENPGYLYYSNAGTFIPGTLENVLRNEEPQTHFRNECLCRAMVDFNMIDTVSRGIKKMFNEQWRRHFPMPDYEIDQIKKKVVVRIYGNEINKRYTDLLKTNDTLSLWDCISLDAVQKGRTIHEDIAQNLLKRGLIEGEVPHYSISLSIAKNTHQLPSYTKTKGLDKERLRQMVLQYLSNAGSEGAKRDSIYEYLKDVLPQNKTEEQKIRMLGDLLKNMSKEYLIKAEGRTWYVMPQS
;
A
#
# COMPACT_ATOMS: atom_id res chain seq x y z
N MET A 1 25.74 2.37 -5.51
CA MET A 1 25.36 1.96 -6.88
C MET A 1 24.34 2.94 -7.39
N GLU A 2 24.60 3.52 -8.55
CA GLU A 2 23.67 4.39 -9.24
C GLU A 2 22.91 3.56 -10.27
N ASN A 3 21.59 3.51 -10.14
CA ASN A 3 20.72 2.80 -11.06
C ASN A 3 19.85 3.81 -11.83
N PRO A 4 19.33 3.46 -13.01
CA PRO A 4 18.37 4.30 -13.72
C PRO A 4 17.15 4.57 -12.84
N GLY A 5 17.02 5.80 -12.34
CA GLY A 5 15.91 6.25 -11.50
C GLY A 5 16.10 6.15 -9.99
N TYR A 6 17.14 5.49 -9.48
CA TYR A 6 17.39 5.49 -8.03
C TYR A 6 18.85 5.29 -7.66
N LEU A 7 19.24 5.93 -6.55
CA LEU A 7 20.52 5.75 -5.89
C LEU A 7 20.40 4.72 -4.79
N TYR A 8 21.33 3.77 -4.77
CA TYR A 8 21.41 2.71 -3.76
C TYR A 8 22.72 2.84 -2.99
N TYR A 9 22.61 3.10 -1.68
CA TYR A 9 23.73 3.12 -0.74
C TYR A 9 23.60 1.94 0.22
N SER A 10 24.67 1.17 0.38
CA SER A 10 24.75 0.08 1.35
C SER A 10 26.01 0.27 2.17
N ASN A 11 25.85 0.37 3.48
CA ASN A 11 26.95 0.59 4.42
C ASN A 11 26.93 -0.48 5.52
N ALA A 12 28.12 -0.97 5.89
CA ALA A 12 28.27 -1.90 6.99
C ALA A 12 28.30 -1.13 8.32
N GLY A 13 27.52 -1.59 9.30
CA GLY A 13 27.42 -1.00 10.63
C GLY A 13 25.98 -0.97 11.17
N THR A 14 25.85 -0.57 12.43
CA THR A 14 24.57 -0.48 13.15
C THR A 14 23.99 0.92 13.09
N PHE A 15 22.71 1.08 12.75
CA PHE A 15 22.09 2.41 12.72
C PHE A 15 22.06 3.04 14.12
N ILE A 16 22.95 4.00 14.39
CA ILE A 16 23.19 4.59 15.72
C ILE A 16 21.91 5.17 16.33
N PRO A 17 21.04 5.87 15.56
CA PRO A 17 19.75 6.35 16.10
C PRO A 17 18.76 5.25 16.48
N GLY A 18 19.10 3.98 16.24
CA GLY A 18 18.25 2.81 16.48
C GLY A 18 17.24 2.59 15.35
N THR A 19 16.32 3.52 15.18
CA THR A 19 15.24 3.46 14.18
C THR A 19 15.14 4.75 13.37
N LEU A 20 14.60 4.64 12.15
CA LEU A 20 14.32 5.83 11.33
C LEU A 20 13.29 6.75 12.01
N GLU A 21 12.33 6.17 12.74
CA GLU A 21 11.29 6.90 13.46
C GLU A 21 11.88 7.84 14.51
N ASN A 22 12.90 7.39 15.25
CA ASN A 22 13.59 8.22 16.24
C ASN A 22 14.23 9.45 15.58
N VAL A 23 14.86 9.29 14.41
CA VAL A 23 15.48 10.39 13.67
C VAL A 23 14.44 11.39 13.19
N LEU A 24 13.28 10.90 12.74
CA LEU A 24 12.23 11.73 12.18
C LEU A 24 11.39 12.41 13.26
N ARG A 25 11.22 11.82 14.45
CA ARG A 25 10.50 12.42 15.59
C ARG A 25 11.35 13.41 16.36
N ASN A 26 12.59 13.07 16.68
CA ASN A 26 13.42 13.93 17.52
C ASN A 26 13.90 15.15 16.75
N GLU A 27 13.57 16.35 17.24
CA GLU A 27 14.11 17.61 16.72
C GLU A 27 15.53 17.89 17.20
N GLU A 28 15.96 17.16 18.23
CA GLU A 28 17.30 17.27 18.78
C GLU A 28 18.36 16.79 17.79
N PRO A 29 19.47 17.53 17.66
CA PRO A 29 20.59 17.10 16.83
C PRO A 29 21.13 15.78 17.38
N GLN A 30 21.43 14.84 16.48
CA GLN A 30 22.15 13.63 16.88
C GLN A 30 23.52 14.03 17.43
N THR A 31 23.73 13.80 18.72
CA THR A 31 24.96 14.13 19.45
C THR A 31 26.03 13.07 19.29
N HIS A 32 25.64 11.81 19.09
CA HIS A 32 26.56 10.69 19.03
C HIS A 32 26.81 10.19 17.60
N PHE A 33 28.06 10.32 17.16
CA PHE A 33 28.54 9.81 15.88
C PHE A 33 29.52 8.66 16.07
N ARG A 34 29.55 7.73 15.11
CA ARG A 34 30.48 6.59 15.14
C ARG A 34 31.95 7.04 15.10
N ASN A 35 32.25 8.12 14.38
CA ASN A 35 33.57 8.71 14.31
C ASN A 35 33.45 10.24 14.41
N GLU A 36 33.60 10.76 15.62
CA GLU A 36 33.50 12.21 15.86
C GLU A 36 34.60 13.00 15.14
N CYS A 37 35.81 12.47 15.05
CA CYS A 37 36.94 13.15 14.40
C CYS A 37 36.64 13.38 12.90
N LEU A 38 36.14 12.35 12.21
CA LEU A 38 35.73 12.47 10.81
C LEU A 38 34.57 13.45 10.63
N CYS A 39 33.56 13.39 11.51
CA CYS A 39 32.43 14.31 11.46
C CYS A 39 32.88 15.77 11.65
N ARG A 40 33.77 16.05 12.61
CA ARG A 40 34.33 17.39 12.83
C ARG A 40 35.09 17.88 11.60
N ALA A 41 35.97 17.04 11.05
CA ALA A 41 36.70 17.40 9.82
C ALA A 41 35.74 17.72 8.65
N MET A 42 34.70 16.90 8.43
CA MET A 42 33.72 17.15 7.37
C MET A 42 32.90 18.43 7.58
N VAL A 43 32.61 18.79 8.84
CA VAL A 43 32.01 20.08 9.17
C VAL A 43 32.97 21.23 8.85
N ASP A 44 34.24 21.12 9.24
CA ASP A 44 35.27 22.14 9.01
C ASP A 44 35.51 22.39 7.51
N PHE A 45 35.34 21.36 6.67
CA PHE A 45 35.39 21.45 5.21
C PHE A 45 34.04 21.82 4.55
N ASN A 46 33.02 22.20 5.32
CA ASN A 46 31.67 22.54 4.85
C ASN A 46 31.01 21.43 3.98
N MET A 47 31.36 20.17 4.21
CA MET A 47 30.77 19.04 3.48
C MET A 47 29.45 18.56 4.09
N ILE A 48 29.25 18.77 5.40
CA ILE A 48 28.03 18.37 6.11
C ILE A 48 27.55 19.49 7.06
N ASP A 49 26.24 19.56 7.28
CA ASP A 49 25.65 20.47 8.28
C ASP A 49 26.03 20.01 9.70
N THR A 50 26.30 20.95 10.61
CA THR A 50 26.59 20.71 12.05
C THR A 50 25.40 20.12 12.80
N VAL A 51 24.19 20.37 12.31
CA VAL A 51 22.95 19.86 12.88
C VAL A 51 22.56 18.64 12.06
N SER A 52 22.49 17.47 12.68
CA SER A 52 22.21 16.15 12.10
C SER A 52 20.81 16.00 11.47
N ARG A 53 20.38 16.98 10.68
CA ARG A 53 19.07 17.09 10.01
C ARG A 53 19.13 16.52 8.59
N GLY A 54 20.26 15.98 8.15
CA GLY A 54 20.44 15.51 6.76
C GLY A 54 19.36 14.53 6.31
N ILE A 55 18.96 13.58 7.18
CA ILE A 55 17.88 12.63 6.88
C ILE A 55 16.54 13.37 6.72
N LYS A 56 16.14 14.21 7.69
CA LYS A 56 14.91 15.02 7.60
C LYS A 56 14.90 15.92 6.36
N LYS A 57 16.02 16.59 6.06
CA LYS A 57 16.20 17.45 4.89
C LYS A 57 16.03 16.66 3.59
N MET A 58 16.55 15.44 3.53
CA MET A 58 16.36 14.56 2.37
C MET A 58 14.89 14.18 2.18
N PHE A 59 14.17 13.81 3.25
CA PHE A 59 12.73 13.57 3.18
C PHE A 59 11.96 14.80 2.70
N ASN A 60 12.28 15.98 3.23
CA ASN A 60 11.66 17.24 2.83
C ASN A 60 11.96 17.61 1.36
N GLU A 61 13.18 17.39 0.88
CA GLU A 61 13.53 17.65 -0.53
C GLU A 61 12.83 16.69 -1.48
N GLN A 62 12.71 15.41 -1.12
CA GLN A 62 11.92 14.45 -1.90
C GLN A 62 10.46 14.88 -1.93
N TRP A 63 9.91 15.32 -0.79
CA TRP A 63 8.55 15.82 -0.70
C TRP A 63 8.32 17.05 -1.57
N ARG A 64 9.20 18.06 -1.48
CA ARG A 64 9.14 19.29 -2.29
C ARG A 64 9.20 19.00 -3.79
N ARG A 65 9.96 17.98 -4.18
CA ARG A 65 10.08 17.53 -5.58
C ARG A 65 8.96 16.56 -5.99
N HIS A 66 8.07 16.21 -5.06
CA HIS A 66 6.99 15.24 -5.25
C HIS A 66 7.50 13.84 -5.68
N PHE A 67 8.71 13.50 -5.25
CA PHE A 67 9.33 12.21 -5.47
C PHE A 67 8.98 11.23 -4.34
N PRO A 68 9.02 9.92 -4.62
CA PRO A 68 8.81 8.91 -3.60
C PRO A 68 9.77 9.09 -2.41
N MET A 69 9.28 8.78 -1.20
CA MET A 69 10.09 8.91 0.00
C MET A 69 11.28 7.93 -0.01
N PRO A 70 12.43 8.31 0.54
CA PRO A 70 13.60 7.44 0.64
C PRO A 70 13.30 6.19 1.47
N ASP A 71 13.82 5.04 1.04
CA ASP A 71 13.69 3.78 1.78
C ASP A 71 14.94 3.47 2.58
N TYR A 72 14.75 3.13 3.85
CA TYR A 72 15.81 2.68 4.74
C TYR A 72 15.57 1.23 5.13
N GLU A 73 16.53 0.35 4.84
CA GLU A 73 16.55 -1.02 5.38
C GLU A 73 17.64 -1.09 6.44
N ILE A 74 17.22 -1.26 7.69
CA ILE A 74 18.11 -1.35 8.85
C ILE A 74 18.08 -2.79 9.33
N ASP A 75 19.13 -3.54 9.04
CA ASP A 75 19.32 -4.90 9.56
C ASP A 75 20.29 -4.84 10.73
N GLN A 76 19.76 -4.89 11.96
CA GLN A 76 20.56 -4.86 13.18
C GLN A 76 21.38 -6.15 13.37
N ILE A 77 20.87 -7.29 12.90
CA ILE A 77 21.51 -8.60 13.06
C ILE A 77 22.72 -8.70 12.14
N LYS A 78 22.53 -8.37 10.86
CA LYS A 78 23.62 -8.36 9.86
C LYS A 78 24.47 -7.10 9.93
N LYS A 79 24.14 -6.16 10.83
CA LYS A 79 24.78 -4.85 10.96
C LYS A 79 24.94 -4.19 9.59
N LYS A 80 23.83 -4.03 8.88
CA LYS A 80 23.79 -3.46 7.54
C LYS A 80 22.73 -2.38 7.47
N VAL A 81 23.10 -1.22 6.95
CA VAL A 81 22.17 -0.11 6.67
C VAL A 81 22.17 0.16 5.19
N VAL A 82 20.99 0.09 4.60
CA VAL A 82 20.76 0.35 3.18
C VAL A 82 19.84 1.55 3.05
N VAL A 83 20.17 2.44 2.11
CA VAL A 83 19.34 3.60 1.75
C VAL A 83 19.07 3.57 0.25
N ARG A 84 17.81 3.70 -0.14
CA ARG A 84 17.39 3.91 -1.53
C ARG A 84 16.76 5.28 -1.68
N ILE A 85 17.28 6.08 -2.62
CA ILE A 85 16.80 7.43 -2.92
C ILE A 85 16.31 7.44 -4.36
N TYR A 86 15.07 7.86 -4.58
CA TYR A 86 14.43 7.84 -5.90
C TYR A 86 14.62 9.17 -6.62
N GLY A 87 15.13 9.13 -7.85
CA GLY A 87 15.44 10.30 -8.68
C GLY A 87 14.38 10.61 -9.75
N ASN A 88 13.32 9.83 -9.81
CA ASN A 88 12.22 9.98 -10.76
C ASN A 88 10.87 9.76 -10.09
N GLU A 89 9.82 10.29 -10.71
CA GLU A 89 8.44 10.00 -10.32
C GLU A 89 8.16 8.52 -10.65
N ILE A 90 8.37 7.65 -9.67
CA ILE A 90 7.99 6.24 -9.79
C ILE A 90 6.47 6.12 -9.90
N ASN A 91 5.75 7.06 -9.29
CA ASN A 91 4.32 6.95 -9.20
C ASN A 91 3.60 8.30 -9.21
N LYS A 92 3.01 8.67 -10.36
CA LYS A 92 2.09 9.80 -10.48
C LYS A 92 0.98 9.77 -9.41
N ARG A 93 0.58 8.57 -8.94
CA ARG A 93 -0.37 8.34 -7.83
C ARG A 93 0.00 9.06 -6.54
N TYR A 94 1.29 9.08 -6.21
CA TYR A 94 1.79 9.70 -4.98
C TYR A 94 1.98 11.20 -5.16
N THR A 95 2.60 11.57 -6.28
CA THR A 95 2.91 12.95 -6.65
C THR A 95 1.66 13.82 -6.70
N ASP A 96 0.57 13.33 -7.29
CA ASP A 96 -0.69 14.07 -7.38
C ASP A 96 -1.43 14.19 -6.02
N LEU A 97 -1.29 13.17 -5.16
CA LEU A 97 -1.82 13.18 -3.79
C LEU A 97 -1.12 14.24 -2.94
N LEU A 98 0.21 14.31 -3.05
CA LEU A 98 1.01 15.34 -2.38
C LEU A 98 0.69 16.75 -2.90
N LYS A 99 0.40 16.91 -4.19
CA LYS A 99 0.05 18.21 -4.81
C LYS A 99 -1.32 18.74 -4.40
N THR A 100 -2.27 17.87 -4.06
CA THR A 100 -3.66 18.27 -3.79
C THR A 100 -3.95 18.57 -2.33
N ASN A 101 -3.07 18.17 -1.40
CA ASN A 101 -3.32 18.33 0.04
C ASN A 101 -2.14 19.01 0.75
N ASP A 102 -2.21 20.33 0.88
CA ASP A 102 -1.23 21.15 1.60
C ASP A 102 -1.28 20.99 3.14
N THR A 103 -2.25 20.24 3.66
CA THR A 103 -2.43 20.00 5.12
C THR A 103 -1.77 18.72 5.62
N LEU A 104 -1.09 17.97 4.75
CA LEU A 104 -0.44 16.72 5.12
C LEU A 104 0.89 17.00 5.85
N SER A 105 1.06 16.39 7.02
CA SER A 105 2.35 16.36 7.70
C SER A 105 3.31 15.44 6.94
N LEU A 106 4.62 15.66 7.07
CA LEU A 106 5.65 14.76 6.56
C LEU A 106 5.39 13.31 6.99
N TRP A 107 4.90 13.11 8.21
CA TRP A 107 4.53 11.79 8.73
C TRP A 107 3.35 11.14 7.99
N ASP A 108 2.36 11.94 7.61
CA ASP A 108 1.24 11.45 6.80
C ASP A 108 1.76 11.01 5.43
N CYS A 109 2.64 11.82 4.82
CA CYS A 109 3.24 11.53 3.53
C CYS A 109 4.07 10.23 3.54
N ILE A 110 4.86 10.00 4.58
CA ILE A 110 5.65 8.77 4.76
C ILE A 110 4.71 7.56 4.94
N SER A 111 3.64 7.74 5.71
CA SER A 111 2.70 6.65 5.99
C SER A 111 1.86 6.29 4.76
N LEU A 112 1.47 7.28 3.96
CA LEU A 112 0.78 7.07 2.68
C LEU A 112 1.69 6.40 1.65
N ASP A 113 2.97 6.79 1.58
CA ASP A 113 3.97 6.11 0.74
C ASP A 113 4.16 4.65 1.16
N ALA A 114 4.20 4.38 2.47
CA ALA A 114 4.28 3.02 3.01
C ALA A 114 3.07 2.16 2.61
N VAL A 115 1.84 2.68 2.76
CA VAL A 115 0.60 2.00 2.33
C VAL A 115 0.61 1.74 0.83
N GLN A 116 1.02 2.72 0.03
CA GLN A 116 1.10 2.58 -1.42
C GLN A 116 2.11 1.53 -1.86
N LYS A 117 3.25 1.41 -1.16
CA LYS A 117 4.26 0.38 -1.39
C LYS A 117 3.85 -1.00 -0.82
N GLY A 118 2.64 -1.12 -0.27
CA GLY A 118 2.10 -2.37 0.29
C GLY A 118 2.76 -2.77 1.61
N ARG A 119 3.38 -1.82 2.32
CA ARG A 119 3.97 -2.07 3.64
C ARG A 119 2.92 -1.95 4.73
N THR A 120 3.13 -2.70 5.80
CA THR A 120 2.33 -2.58 7.02
C THR A 120 2.66 -1.27 7.73
N ILE A 121 1.61 -0.58 8.18
CA ILE A 121 1.71 0.62 9.01
C ILE A 121 1.18 0.32 10.41
N HIS A 122 1.65 1.08 11.41
CA HIS A 122 1.16 0.95 12.78
C HIS A 122 -0.35 1.25 12.86
N GLU A 123 -1.07 0.52 13.71
CA GLU A 123 -2.54 0.58 13.79
C GLU A 123 -3.05 1.98 14.16
N ASP A 124 -2.35 2.69 15.05
CA ASP A 124 -2.69 4.08 15.42
C ASP A 124 -2.60 5.05 14.23
N ILE A 125 -1.58 4.88 13.39
CA ILE A 125 -1.37 5.70 12.18
C ILE A 125 -2.46 5.35 11.16
N ALA A 126 -2.76 4.06 10.99
CA ALA A 126 -3.81 3.60 10.10
C ALA A 126 -5.18 4.16 10.52
N GLN A 127 -5.52 4.14 11.82
CA GLN A 127 -6.76 4.73 12.31
C GLN A 127 -6.84 6.23 12.06
N ASN A 128 -5.74 6.97 12.22
CA ASN A 128 -5.73 8.40 11.92
C ASN A 128 -6.01 8.68 10.44
N LEU A 129 -5.32 7.94 9.55
CA LEU A 129 -5.50 8.05 8.10
C LEU A 129 -6.90 7.59 7.65
N LEU A 130 -7.48 6.57 8.29
CA LEU A 130 -8.86 6.11 8.07
C LEU A 130 -9.87 7.18 8.50
N LYS A 131 -9.71 7.78 9.69
CA LYS A 131 -10.60 8.84 10.20
C LYS A 131 -10.60 10.07 9.28
N ARG A 132 -9.46 10.38 8.66
CA ARG A 132 -9.32 11.47 7.69
C ARG A 132 -9.77 11.10 6.27
N GLY A 133 -10.17 9.84 6.04
CA GLY A 133 -10.61 9.35 4.74
C GLY A 133 -9.51 9.31 3.67
N LEU A 134 -8.23 9.26 4.08
CA LEU A 134 -7.10 9.20 3.17
C LEU A 134 -6.81 7.77 2.70
N ILE A 135 -7.12 6.79 3.55
CA ILE A 135 -7.01 5.36 3.23
C ILE A 135 -8.35 4.65 3.48
N GLU A 136 -8.56 3.54 2.80
CA GLU A 136 -9.67 2.60 2.94
C GLU A 136 -9.12 1.17 2.99
N GLY A 137 -9.71 0.31 3.81
CA GLY A 137 -9.33 -1.11 3.90
C GLY A 137 -9.51 -1.66 5.31
N GLU A 138 -9.10 -2.92 5.49
CA GLU A 138 -9.09 -3.63 6.77
C GLU A 138 -7.67 -4.13 7.04
N VAL A 139 -7.28 -4.23 8.31
CA VAL A 139 -6.00 -4.84 8.72
C VAL A 139 -5.87 -6.22 8.05
N PRO A 140 -4.73 -6.56 7.41
CA PRO A 140 -3.48 -5.81 7.25
C PRO A 140 -3.35 -5.06 5.91
N HIS A 141 -4.40 -5.02 5.09
CA HIS A 141 -4.37 -4.52 3.71
C HIS A 141 -5.11 -3.19 3.56
N TYR A 142 -4.35 -2.10 3.63
CA TYR A 142 -4.84 -0.75 3.36
C TYR A 142 -4.67 -0.36 1.90
N SER A 143 -5.58 0.45 1.39
CA SER A 143 -5.56 1.04 0.06
C SER A 143 -5.86 2.53 0.14
N ILE A 144 -5.48 3.31 -0.86
CA ILE A 144 -5.81 4.73 -0.94
C ILE A 144 -7.32 4.87 -1.18
N SER A 145 -7.97 5.87 -0.56
CA SER A 145 -9.43 6.04 -0.65
C SER A 145 -9.95 6.36 -2.06
N LEU A 146 -11.24 6.07 -2.30
CA LEU A 146 -11.88 6.29 -3.60
C LEU A 146 -11.85 7.76 -4.01
N SER A 147 -12.05 8.67 -3.07
CA SER A 147 -12.06 10.12 -3.32
C SER A 147 -10.72 10.59 -3.87
N ILE A 148 -9.63 10.11 -3.30
CA ILE A 148 -8.29 10.40 -3.78
C ILE A 148 -8.07 9.72 -5.13
N ALA A 149 -8.42 8.43 -5.27
CA ALA A 149 -8.28 7.71 -6.53
C ALA A 149 -9.06 8.34 -7.71
N LYS A 150 -10.20 8.99 -7.44
CA LYS A 150 -10.96 9.77 -8.43
C LYS A 150 -10.22 11.03 -8.83
N ASN A 151 -9.77 11.81 -7.85
CA ASN A 151 -9.06 13.08 -8.10
C ASN A 151 -7.73 12.83 -8.83
N THR A 152 -7.05 11.72 -8.54
CA THR A 152 -5.77 11.35 -9.15
C THR A 152 -5.90 10.54 -10.44
N HIS A 153 -7.11 10.43 -11.03
CA HIS A 153 -7.35 9.73 -12.30
C HIS A 153 -6.94 8.24 -12.29
N GLN A 154 -7.10 7.59 -11.13
CA GLN A 154 -6.58 6.25 -10.83
C GLN A 154 -7.64 5.21 -10.51
N LEU A 155 -8.88 5.54 -10.86
CA LEU A 155 -10.02 4.63 -10.88
C LEU A 155 -9.68 3.22 -11.38
N PRO A 156 -8.97 3.03 -12.53
CA PRO A 156 -8.74 1.68 -13.06
C PRO A 156 -7.89 0.78 -12.15
N SER A 157 -6.87 1.34 -11.48
CA SER A 157 -5.99 0.56 -10.60
C SER A 157 -6.64 0.32 -9.25
N TYR A 158 -7.35 1.33 -8.71
CA TYR A 158 -8.16 1.18 -7.51
C TYR A 158 -9.21 0.08 -7.67
N THR A 159 -9.94 0.06 -8.78
CA THR A 159 -10.96 -0.96 -9.07
C THR A 159 -10.36 -2.37 -9.18
N LYS A 160 -9.14 -2.52 -9.70
CA LYS A 160 -8.44 -3.81 -9.72
C LYS A 160 -8.00 -4.30 -8.34
N THR A 161 -7.48 -3.39 -7.51
CA THR A 161 -7.02 -3.75 -6.16
C THR A 161 -8.19 -4.04 -5.21
N LYS A 162 -9.25 -3.22 -5.25
CA LYS A 162 -10.45 -3.39 -4.43
C LYS A 162 -11.37 -4.50 -4.94
N GLY A 163 -11.31 -4.80 -6.25
CA GLY A 163 -12.26 -5.68 -6.93
C GLY A 163 -13.59 -4.99 -7.21
N LEU A 164 -14.48 -5.69 -7.93
CA LEU A 164 -15.84 -5.22 -8.16
C LEU A 164 -16.68 -5.25 -6.87
N ASP A 165 -17.70 -4.39 -6.82
CA ASP A 165 -18.67 -4.40 -5.73
C ASP A 165 -19.35 -5.77 -5.61
N LYS A 166 -19.74 -6.15 -4.39
CA LYS A 166 -20.47 -7.40 -4.11
C LYS A 166 -21.71 -7.50 -4.99
N GLU A 167 -22.44 -6.42 -5.23
CA GLU A 167 -23.65 -6.45 -6.06
C GLU A 167 -23.36 -6.76 -7.54
N ARG A 168 -22.30 -6.17 -8.10
CA ARG A 168 -21.82 -6.48 -9.46
C ARG A 168 -21.36 -7.93 -9.56
N LEU A 169 -20.65 -8.43 -8.55
CA LEU A 169 -20.26 -9.84 -8.48
C LEU A 169 -21.48 -10.77 -8.46
N ARG A 170 -22.55 -10.42 -7.71
CA ARG A 170 -23.81 -11.18 -7.74
C ARG A 170 -24.40 -11.24 -9.15
N GLN A 171 -24.47 -10.10 -9.84
CA GLN A 171 -24.99 -10.04 -11.22
C GLN A 171 -24.16 -10.91 -12.18
N MET A 172 -22.82 -10.89 -12.07
CA MET A 172 -21.96 -11.74 -12.89
C MET A 172 -22.18 -13.23 -12.61
N VAL A 173 -22.36 -13.62 -11.34
CA VAL A 173 -22.71 -14.99 -10.96
C VAL A 173 -24.06 -15.39 -11.56
N LEU A 174 -25.08 -14.54 -11.46
CA LEU A 174 -26.40 -14.79 -12.04
C LEU A 174 -26.33 -14.95 -13.56
N GLN A 175 -25.57 -14.08 -14.24
CA GLN A 175 -25.37 -14.19 -15.69
C GLN A 175 -24.70 -15.51 -16.06
N TYR A 176 -23.65 -15.91 -15.34
CA TYR A 176 -22.95 -17.16 -15.58
C TYR A 176 -23.87 -18.37 -15.37
N LEU A 177 -24.64 -18.38 -14.29
CA LEU A 177 -25.59 -19.45 -13.98
C LEU A 177 -26.76 -19.49 -14.98
N SER A 178 -27.23 -18.33 -15.45
CA SER A 178 -28.25 -18.25 -16.51
C SER A 178 -27.74 -18.83 -17.82
N ASN A 179 -26.46 -18.59 -18.16
CA ASN A 179 -25.84 -19.15 -19.35
C ASN A 179 -25.62 -20.67 -19.22
N ALA A 180 -25.36 -21.17 -18.01
CA ALA A 180 -25.20 -22.61 -17.74
C ALA A 180 -26.53 -23.39 -17.76
N GLY A 181 -27.67 -22.70 -17.59
CA GLY A 181 -29.00 -23.28 -17.72
C GLY A 181 -29.23 -24.52 -16.82
N SER A 182 -29.66 -25.62 -17.43
CA SER A 182 -30.00 -26.87 -16.73
C SER A 182 -28.80 -27.68 -16.26
N GLU A 183 -27.58 -27.42 -16.75
CA GLU A 183 -26.37 -28.10 -16.25
C GLU A 183 -25.92 -27.54 -14.89
N GLY A 184 -26.31 -26.31 -14.57
CA GLY A 184 -25.85 -25.59 -13.39
C GLY A 184 -24.35 -25.33 -13.41
N ALA A 185 -23.81 -24.79 -12.32
CA ALA A 185 -22.38 -24.54 -12.22
C ALA A 185 -21.77 -25.01 -10.90
N LYS A 186 -20.58 -25.60 -11.00
CA LYS A 186 -19.74 -25.88 -9.84
C LYS A 186 -19.05 -24.61 -9.38
N ARG A 187 -18.73 -24.56 -8.08
CA ARG A 187 -18.01 -23.44 -7.46
C ARG A 187 -16.69 -23.12 -8.18
N ASP A 188 -15.94 -24.14 -8.60
CA ASP A 188 -14.64 -23.96 -9.25
C ASP A 188 -14.78 -23.29 -10.62
N SER A 189 -15.80 -23.64 -11.39
CA SER A 189 -16.08 -23.02 -12.69
C SER A 189 -16.49 -21.54 -12.54
N ILE A 190 -17.30 -21.24 -11.52
CA ILE A 190 -17.68 -19.86 -11.18
C ILE A 190 -16.44 -19.07 -10.73
N TYR A 191 -15.53 -19.69 -9.97
CA TYR A 191 -14.29 -19.08 -9.56
C TYR A 191 -13.38 -18.78 -10.76
N GLU A 192 -13.21 -19.71 -11.68
CA GLU A 192 -12.42 -19.51 -12.91
C GLU A 192 -12.94 -18.33 -13.74
N TYR A 193 -14.26 -18.15 -13.81
CA TYR A 193 -14.87 -17.00 -14.49
C TYR A 193 -14.64 -15.67 -13.74
N LEU A 194 -14.63 -15.69 -12.40
CA LEU A 194 -14.51 -14.48 -11.59
C LEU A 194 -13.07 -14.14 -11.16
N LYS A 195 -12.10 -15.04 -11.33
CA LYS A 195 -10.74 -14.87 -10.78
C LYS A 195 -10.07 -13.56 -11.20
N ASP A 196 -10.34 -13.10 -12.42
CA ASP A 196 -9.75 -11.90 -13.02
C ASP A 196 -10.40 -10.60 -12.52
N VAL A 197 -11.65 -10.69 -12.01
CA VAL A 197 -12.40 -9.54 -11.47
C VAL A 197 -12.41 -9.50 -9.94
N LEU A 198 -11.94 -10.57 -9.29
CA LEU A 198 -11.80 -10.64 -7.83
C LEU A 198 -10.63 -9.76 -7.34
N PRO A 199 -10.71 -9.26 -6.10
CA PRO A 199 -9.69 -8.34 -5.55
C PRO A 199 -8.28 -8.95 -5.60
N GLN A 200 -7.32 -8.28 -6.24
CA GLN A 200 -5.95 -8.80 -6.36
C GLN A 200 -5.18 -8.83 -5.04
N ASN A 201 -5.63 -8.09 -4.03
CA ASN A 201 -5.02 -8.03 -2.71
C ASN A 201 -5.33 -9.26 -1.82
N LYS A 202 -6.20 -10.17 -2.25
CA LYS A 202 -6.58 -11.38 -1.50
C LYS A 202 -5.87 -12.62 -2.02
N THR A 203 -5.50 -13.52 -1.11
CA THR A 203 -4.99 -14.85 -1.49
C THR A 203 -6.08 -15.68 -2.17
N GLU A 204 -5.68 -16.68 -2.94
CA GLU A 204 -6.60 -17.61 -3.61
C GLU A 204 -7.61 -18.23 -2.63
N GLU A 205 -7.15 -18.68 -1.46
CA GLU A 205 -8.02 -19.22 -0.41
C GLU A 205 -9.04 -18.20 0.10
N GLN A 206 -8.62 -16.94 0.30
CA GLN A 206 -9.51 -15.86 0.72
C GLN A 206 -10.54 -15.50 -0.36
N LYS A 207 -10.13 -15.51 -1.63
CA LYS A 207 -11.01 -15.29 -2.78
C LYS A 207 -12.05 -16.40 -2.89
N ILE A 208 -11.63 -17.67 -2.76
CA ILE A 208 -12.53 -18.82 -2.75
C ILE A 208 -13.52 -18.69 -1.59
N ARG A 209 -13.07 -18.38 -0.36
CA ARG A 209 -13.95 -18.19 0.80
C ARG A 209 -14.98 -17.10 0.55
N MET A 210 -14.55 -15.95 0.03
CA MET A 210 -15.43 -14.83 -0.33
C MET A 210 -16.49 -15.23 -1.37
N LEU A 211 -16.12 -16.02 -2.39
CA LEU A 211 -17.09 -16.56 -3.35
C LEU A 211 -18.10 -17.50 -2.67
N GLY A 212 -17.65 -18.33 -1.74
CA GLY A 212 -18.54 -19.20 -0.95
C GLY A 212 -19.55 -18.41 -0.13
N ASP A 213 -19.11 -17.36 0.55
CA ASP A 213 -19.97 -16.48 1.33
C ASP A 213 -20.96 -15.71 0.43
N LEU A 214 -20.52 -15.29 -0.76
CA LEU A 214 -21.37 -14.66 -1.77
C LEU A 214 -22.50 -15.60 -2.21
N LEU A 215 -22.17 -16.83 -2.61
CA LEU A 215 -23.15 -17.84 -3.03
C LEU A 215 -24.13 -18.18 -1.89
N LYS A 216 -23.63 -18.31 -0.67
CA LYS A 216 -24.47 -18.58 0.51
C LYS A 216 -25.45 -17.44 0.79
N ASN A 217 -25.02 -16.19 0.63
CA ASN A 217 -25.90 -15.03 0.79
C ASN A 217 -26.95 -14.97 -0.32
N MET A 218 -26.57 -15.20 -1.58
CA MET A 218 -27.51 -15.26 -2.69
C MET A 218 -28.53 -16.40 -2.54
N SER A 219 -28.12 -17.52 -1.94
CA SER A 219 -29.01 -18.63 -1.63
C SER A 219 -30.04 -18.28 -0.56
N LYS A 220 -29.64 -17.54 0.48
CA LYS A 220 -30.55 -17.02 1.51
C LYS A 220 -31.55 -16.02 0.96
N GLU A 221 -31.15 -15.25 -0.04
CA GLU A 221 -32.01 -14.30 -0.75
C GLU A 221 -32.91 -14.98 -1.81
N TYR A 222 -32.91 -16.32 -1.87
CA TYR A 222 -33.69 -17.13 -2.83
C TYR A 222 -33.40 -16.82 -4.31
N LEU A 223 -32.23 -16.27 -4.62
CA LEU A 223 -31.81 -16.00 -6.01
C LEU A 223 -31.24 -17.24 -6.69
N ILE A 224 -30.60 -18.12 -5.91
CA ILE A 224 -29.96 -19.33 -6.41
C ILE A 224 -30.26 -20.52 -5.49
N LYS A 225 -30.30 -21.72 -6.07
CA LYS A 225 -30.48 -22.99 -5.35
C LYS A 225 -29.20 -23.81 -5.44
N ALA A 226 -28.77 -24.37 -4.30
CA ALA A 226 -27.74 -25.40 -4.29
C ALA A 226 -28.38 -26.78 -4.37
N GLU A 227 -27.89 -27.61 -5.29
CA GLU A 227 -28.23 -29.03 -5.36
C GLU A 227 -26.92 -29.83 -5.38
N GLY A 228 -26.59 -30.44 -4.23
CA GLY A 228 -25.30 -31.10 -4.03
C GLY A 228 -24.11 -30.13 -4.13
N ARG A 229 -23.31 -30.26 -5.20
CA ARG A 229 -22.11 -29.42 -5.47
C ARG A 229 -22.32 -28.42 -6.61
N THR A 230 -23.52 -28.36 -7.17
CA THR A 230 -23.88 -27.48 -8.29
C THR A 230 -24.89 -26.43 -7.84
N TRP A 231 -24.75 -25.23 -8.39
CA TRP A 231 -25.62 -24.09 -8.15
C TRP A 231 -26.47 -23.81 -9.39
N TYR A 232 -27.71 -23.41 -9.17
CA TYR A 232 -28.72 -23.15 -10.21
C TYR A 232 -29.39 -21.80 -9.95
N VAL A 233 -29.79 -21.09 -11.00
CA VAL A 233 -30.65 -19.90 -10.85
C VAL A 233 -32.04 -20.36 -10.47
N MET A 234 -32.66 -19.71 -9.48
CA MET A 234 -34.08 -19.93 -9.21
C MET A 234 -34.91 -19.34 -10.37
N PRO A 235 -35.88 -20.08 -10.93
CA PRO A 235 -36.78 -19.50 -11.91
C PRO A 235 -37.52 -18.32 -11.25
N GLN A 236 -37.47 -17.15 -11.89
CA GLN A 236 -38.34 -16.06 -11.49
C GLN A 236 -39.76 -16.43 -11.91
N SER A 237 -40.61 -16.71 -10.93
CA SER A 237 -42.06 -16.87 -11.11
C SER A 237 -42.72 -15.59 -11.56
#